data_AF-A0A257JNC4-F1
#
_entry.id   AF-A0A257JNC4-F1
#
_cell.length_a   1.000
_cell.length_b   1.000
_cell.length_c   1.000
_cell.angle_alpha   90.00
_cell.angle_beta   90.00
_cell.angle_gamma   90.00
#
_symmetry.space_group_name_H-M   'P 1'
#
loop_
_entity.id
_entity.type
_entity.pdbx_description
1 polymer ?
#
loop_
_entity_poly.entity_id
_entity_poly.type
_entity_poly.pdbx_seq_one_letter_code
_entity_poly.pdbx_strand_id
1 'polypeptide(L)'
;ADSPKGPALLKGQELAPTFSFLRPNDLVWNYVGGNYLKGEAPPPFDLLYWNGDSTNLPGPMYCWYLRHTYLDNALKAPGALTVCGQKLDLGKVTAPTFIYGSREDHIVPWQAAYASTGVLRGVKDKTFVLGASGHIAGVINPASKNKRSHWTNAQLPAKADDWFKTATETPGSWWPVWSTWLAGHGGKLVAAPKDYGNRAHQAIEPAPGRYVKVKA
;
A
#
# COMPACT_ATOMS: atom_id res chain seq x y z
N ALA A 1 -28.45 -4.34 -8.30
CA ALA A 1 -27.73 -5.61 -8.55
C ALA A 1 -28.11 -6.14 -9.93
N ASP A 2 -28.40 -5.24 -10.89
CA ASP A 2 -29.34 -5.55 -11.98
C ASP A 2 -28.79 -5.03 -13.32
N SER A 3 -27.52 -5.34 -13.61
CA SER A 3 -27.01 -5.24 -14.98
C SER A 3 -27.37 -6.54 -15.70
N PRO A 4 -28.09 -6.52 -16.83
CA PRO A 4 -28.53 -7.71 -17.57
C PRO A 4 -27.40 -8.67 -17.99
N LYS A 5 -26.13 -8.25 -17.95
CA LYS A 5 -24.95 -9.06 -18.26
C LYS A 5 -23.98 -9.23 -17.08
N GLY A 6 -24.36 -8.79 -15.88
CA GLY A 6 -23.42 -8.63 -14.76
C GLY A 6 -22.33 -7.59 -15.05
N PRO A 7 -21.43 -7.30 -14.10
CA PRO A 7 -20.29 -6.43 -14.37
C PRO A 7 -19.27 -7.20 -15.23
N ALA A 8 -19.06 -6.74 -16.47
CA ALA A 8 -18.03 -7.24 -17.38
C ALA A 8 -16.62 -6.80 -16.93
N LEU A 9 -15.57 -7.19 -17.66
CA LEU A 9 -14.20 -6.72 -17.40
C LEU A 9 -14.16 -5.18 -17.37
N LEU A 10 -13.67 -4.61 -16.28
CA LEU A 10 -13.40 -3.18 -16.21
C LEU A 10 -12.04 -2.92 -16.85
N LYS A 11 -12.03 -2.07 -17.88
CA LYS A 11 -10.80 -1.74 -18.61
C LYS A 11 -9.94 -0.81 -17.78
N GLY A 12 -8.61 -0.98 -17.84
CA GLY A 12 -7.65 -0.11 -17.16
C GLY A 12 -7.83 1.37 -17.51
N GLN A 13 -8.30 1.66 -18.72
CA GLN A 13 -8.66 3.01 -19.17
C GLN A 13 -9.83 3.64 -18.39
N GLU A 14 -10.71 2.84 -17.78
CA GLU A 14 -11.83 3.31 -16.93
C GLU A 14 -11.39 3.40 -15.45
N LEU A 15 -10.36 2.65 -15.04
CA LEU A 15 -9.74 2.73 -13.71
C LEU A 15 -8.77 3.91 -13.56
N ALA A 16 -7.99 4.18 -14.61
CA ALA A 16 -6.96 5.18 -14.60
C ALA A 16 -7.47 6.56 -14.16
N PRO A 17 -8.65 7.07 -14.59
CA PRO A 17 -9.16 8.35 -14.11
C PRO A 17 -9.51 8.33 -12.62
N THR A 18 -10.13 7.26 -12.11
CA THR A 18 -10.57 7.18 -10.70
C THR A 18 -9.39 7.20 -9.73
N PHE A 19 -8.30 6.50 -10.06
CA PHE A 19 -7.09 6.50 -9.24
C PHE A 19 -6.13 7.66 -9.56
N SER A 20 -6.15 8.19 -10.78
CA SER A 20 -5.32 9.36 -11.16
C SER A 20 -5.92 10.68 -10.66
N PHE A 21 -7.25 10.80 -10.52
CA PHE A 21 -7.89 11.97 -9.89
C PHE A 21 -7.53 12.14 -8.42
N LEU A 22 -7.09 11.07 -7.75
CA LEU A 22 -6.60 11.13 -6.38
C LEU A 22 -5.12 11.58 -6.33
N ARG A 23 -4.38 11.55 -7.45
CA ARG A 23 -2.93 11.80 -7.55
C ARG A 23 -2.45 13.18 -8.08
N PRO A 24 -3.22 14.28 -8.10
CA PRO A 24 -2.79 15.48 -8.83
C PRO A 24 -1.54 16.16 -8.25
N ASN A 25 -1.27 16.09 -6.94
CA ASN A 25 -0.12 16.77 -6.34
C ASN A 25 1.16 15.91 -6.25
N ASP A 26 1.02 14.59 -6.15
CA ASP A 26 2.14 13.69 -5.85
C ASP A 26 3.09 13.46 -7.03
N LEU A 27 2.59 13.60 -8.26
CA LEU A 27 3.36 13.40 -9.50
C LEU A 27 3.60 14.71 -10.27
N VAL A 28 2.71 15.70 -10.12
CA VAL A 28 2.68 16.90 -10.96
C VAL A 28 3.22 18.09 -10.17
N TRP A 29 2.60 18.52 -9.07
CA TRP A 29 2.87 19.86 -8.52
C TRP A 29 4.28 20.07 -7.93
N ASN A 30 4.89 19.06 -7.32
CA ASN A 30 6.29 19.17 -6.84
C ASN A 30 7.34 19.20 -7.97
N TYR A 31 6.99 18.72 -9.17
CA TYR A 31 7.89 18.64 -10.34
C TYR A 31 7.56 19.69 -11.43
N VAL A 32 6.32 20.19 -11.46
CA VAL A 32 5.76 21.08 -12.49
C VAL A 32 6.13 22.55 -12.29
N GLY A 33 6.47 22.97 -11.07
CA GLY A 33 6.97 24.33 -10.84
C GLY A 33 8.19 24.69 -11.71
N GLY A 34 9.04 23.71 -12.03
CA GLY A 34 10.13 23.86 -13.00
C GLY A 34 9.67 23.68 -14.46
N ASN A 35 9.00 22.56 -14.76
CA ASN A 35 8.84 22.11 -16.15
C ASN A 35 7.73 22.83 -16.92
N TYR A 36 6.62 23.20 -16.27
CA TYR A 36 5.51 23.90 -16.95
C TYR A 36 5.82 25.37 -17.19
N LEU A 37 6.59 26.00 -16.31
CA LEU A 37 7.03 27.39 -16.48
C LEU A 37 8.26 27.54 -17.40
N LYS A 38 9.10 26.49 -17.53
CA LYS A 38 10.36 26.56 -18.29
C LYS A 38 10.39 25.73 -19.58
N GLY A 39 9.35 24.94 -19.86
CA GLY A 39 9.27 24.14 -21.10
C GLY A 39 10.27 22.99 -21.19
N GLU A 40 10.83 22.56 -20.05
CA GLU A 40 11.81 21.48 -20.00
C GLU A 40 11.11 20.11 -20.00
N ALA A 41 11.56 19.19 -20.86
CA ALA A 41 11.04 17.82 -20.88
C ALA A 41 11.41 17.12 -19.56
N PRO A 42 10.44 16.54 -18.81
CA PRO A 42 10.75 15.80 -17.61
C PRO A 42 11.67 14.61 -17.96
N PRO A 43 12.69 14.32 -17.15
CA PRO A 43 13.49 13.12 -17.34
C PRO A 43 12.56 11.89 -17.33
N PRO A 44 12.91 10.80 -18.06
CA PRO A 44 12.12 9.57 -18.06
C PRO A 44 11.95 9.10 -16.62
N PHE A 45 10.76 9.32 -16.08
CA PHE A 45 10.46 9.17 -14.67
C PHE A 45 9.89 7.77 -14.47
N ASP A 46 10.66 6.92 -13.79
CA ASP A 46 10.28 5.56 -13.41
C ASP A 46 8.85 5.46 -12.86
N LEU A 47 8.45 6.44 -12.03
CA LEU A 47 7.10 6.48 -11.43
C LEU A 47 6.01 6.77 -12.46
N LEU A 48 6.27 7.60 -13.46
CA LEU A 48 5.29 7.89 -14.52
C LEU A 48 5.11 6.68 -15.45
N TYR A 49 6.20 5.95 -15.73
CA TYR A 49 6.13 4.70 -16.49
C TYR A 49 5.27 3.67 -15.75
N TRP A 50 5.55 3.44 -14.47
CA TRP A 50 4.75 2.53 -13.63
C TRP A 50 3.28 2.96 -13.55
N ASN A 51 3.01 4.26 -13.41
CA ASN A 51 1.65 4.77 -13.30
C ASN A 51 0.86 4.62 -14.62
N GLY A 52 1.54 4.70 -15.76
CA GLY A 52 0.92 4.52 -17.09
C GLY A 52 0.64 3.06 -17.45
N ASP A 53 1.37 2.11 -16.85
CA ASP A 53 1.24 0.67 -17.11
C ASP A 53 0.04 0.08 -16.36
N SER A 54 -1.15 0.31 -16.92
CA SER A 54 -2.44 -0.02 -16.29
C SER A 54 -2.74 -1.52 -16.32
N THR A 55 -3.68 -1.95 -15.46
CA THR A 55 -4.19 -3.33 -15.43
C THR A 55 -5.71 -3.36 -15.52
N ASN A 56 -6.26 -4.44 -16.08
CA ASN A 56 -7.71 -4.68 -16.10
C ASN A 56 -8.14 -5.42 -14.82
N LEU A 57 -9.35 -5.13 -14.34
CA LEU A 57 -9.94 -5.84 -13.19
C LEU A 57 -11.21 -6.59 -13.60
N PRO A 58 -11.41 -7.84 -13.13
CA PRO A 58 -12.69 -8.51 -13.31
C PRO A 58 -13.82 -7.68 -12.71
N GLY A 59 -14.88 -7.43 -13.48
CA GLY A 59 -16.02 -6.61 -13.07
C GLY A 59 -16.60 -6.96 -11.70
N PRO A 60 -16.86 -8.25 -11.39
CA PRO A 60 -17.43 -8.61 -10.10
C PRO A 60 -16.51 -8.25 -8.93
N MET A 61 -15.20 -8.43 -9.10
CA MET A 61 -14.20 -8.08 -8.08
C MET A 61 -14.17 -6.57 -7.87
N TYR A 62 -14.12 -5.79 -8.95
CA TYR A 62 -14.11 -4.33 -8.85
C TYR A 62 -15.37 -3.77 -8.19
N CYS A 63 -16.56 -4.21 -8.63
CA CYS A 63 -17.82 -3.76 -8.05
C CYS A 63 -17.93 -4.14 -6.57
N TRP A 64 -17.47 -5.35 -6.21
CA TRP A 64 -17.43 -5.78 -4.82
C TRP A 64 -16.51 -4.89 -3.98
N TYR A 65 -15.30 -4.61 -4.49
CA TYR A 65 -14.34 -3.72 -3.83
C TYR A 65 -14.93 -2.32 -3.62
N LEU A 66 -15.37 -1.65 -4.68
CA LEU A 66 -15.90 -0.28 -4.59
C LEU A 66 -17.10 -0.18 -3.63
N ARG A 67 -18.06 -1.11 -3.75
CA ARG A 67 -19.26 -1.12 -2.90
C ARG A 67 -18.89 -1.34 -1.44
N HIS A 68 -18.16 -2.40 -1.13
CA HIS A 68 -18.02 -2.84 0.25
C HIS A 68 -16.88 -2.16 1.02
N THR A 69 -15.94 -1.49 0.33
CA THR A 69 -14.88 -0.71 1.00
C THR A 69 -15.15 0.79 0.94
N TYR A 70 -15.28 1.39 -0.24
CA TYR A 70 -15.41 2.85 -0.37
C TYR A 70 -16.81 3.37 -0.01
N LEU A 71 -17.87 2.69 -0.44
CA LEU A 71 -19.25 3.14 -0.22
C LEU A 71 -19.77 2.70 1.15
N ASP A 72 -19.81 1.39 1.39
CA ASP A 72 -20.42 0.83 2.61
C ASP A 72 -19.45 0.85 3.80
N ASN A 73 -18.14 0.91 3.55
CA ASN A 73 -17.09 0.76 4.56
C ASN A 73 -17.32 -0.44 5.49
N ALA A 74 -17.76 -1.55 4.92
CA ALA A 74 -18.25 -2.73 5.64
C ALA A 74 -17.12 -3.64 6.14
N LEU A 75 -15.93 -3.58 5.53
CA LEU A 75 -14.80 -4.46 5.88
C LEU A 75 -14.32 -4.29 7.33
N LYS A 76 -14.44 -3.09 7.91
CA LYS A 76 -14.06 -2.83 9.31
C LYS A 76 -15.08 -3.34 10.33
N ALA A 77 -16.29 -3.69 9.90
CA ALA A 77 -17.40 -4.10 10.76
C ALA A 77 -17.43 -5.64 10.87
N PRO A 78 -17.20 -6.21 12.07
CA PRO A 78 -17.22 -7.66 12.27
C PRO A 78 -18.54 -8.30 11.80
N GLY A 79 -18.43 -9.32 10.95
CA GLY A 79 -19.55 -10.10 10.44
C GLY A 79 -20.38 -9.47 9.33
N ALA A 80 -20.06 -8.24 8.90
CA ALA A 80 -20.82 -7.53 7.88
C ALA A 80 -20.63 -8.10 6.46
N LEU A 81 -19.47 -8.70 6.20
CA LEU A 81 -19.13 -9.31 4.90
C LEU A 81 -18.93 -10.82 5.04
N THR A 82 -19.35 -11.57 4.02
CA THR A 82 -19.03 -13.00 3.87
C THR A 82 -18.20 -13.19 2.61
N VAL A 83 -17.01 -13.79 2.76
CA VAL A 83 -16.10 -14.11 1.64
C VAL A 83 -15.69 -15.57 1.76
N CYS A 84 -15.76 -16.32 0.66
CA CYS A 84 -15.49 -17.77 0.63
C CYS A 84 -16.29 -18.56 1.68
N GLY A 85 -17.56 -18.17 1.92
CA GLY A 85 -18.43 -18.79 2.91
C GLY A 85 -18.13 -18.44 4.37
N GLN A 86 -17.15 -17.56 4.63
CA GLN A 86 -16.75 -17.17 5.98
C GLN A 86 -17.13 -15.72 6.28
N LYS A 87 -17.75 -15.49 7.45
CA LYS A 87 -18.00 -14.14 7.95
C LYS A 87 -16.67 -13.48 8.35
N LEU A 88 -16.38 -12.33 7.76
CA LEU A 88 -15.13 -11.61 7.99
C LEU A 88 -15.16 -10.86 9.33
N ASP A 89 -14.06 -10.96 10.06
CA ASP A 89 -13.82 -10.19 11.29
C ASP A 89 -12.31 -9.94 11.42
N LEU A 90 -11.87 -8.73 11.10
CA LEU A 90 -10.47 -8.32 11.20
C LEU A 90 -9.96 -8.33 12.66
N GLY A 91 -10.86 -8.31 13.64
CA GLY A 91 -10.52 -8.47 15.04
C GLY A 91 -10.00 -9.87 15.39
N LYS A 92 -10.23 -10.88 14.54
CA LYS A 92 -9.72 -12.26 14.72
C LYS A 92 -8.29 -12.46 14.23
N VAL A 93 -7.70 -11.49 13.54
CA VAL A 93 -6.29 -11.57 13.14
C VAL A 93 -5.41 -11.47 14.37
N THR A 94 -4.49 -12.42 14.55
CA THR A 94 -3.56 -12.48 15.69
C THR A 94 -2.10 -12.34 15.31
N ALA A 95 -1.77 -12.38 14.01
CA ALA A 95 -0.42 -12.27 13.51
C ALA A 95 0.18 -10.87 13.83
N PRO A 96 1.45 -10.78 14.26
CA PRO A 96 2.14 -9.50 14.40
C PRO A 96 1.98 -8.65 13.14
N THR A 97 1.65 -7.36 13.31
CA THR A 97 1.30 -6.49 12.18
C THR A 97 2.07 -5.17 12.24
N PHE A 98 2.81 -4.89 11.17
CA PHE A 98 3.44 -3.61 10.91
C PHE A 98 2.57 -2.79 9.96
N ILE A 99 2.17 -1.60 10.37
CA ILE A 99 1.28 -0.70 9.63
C ILE A 99 2.09 0.54 9.24
N TYR A 100 2.00 0.92 7.97
CA TYR A 100 2.67 2.10 7.44
C TYR A 100 1.66 3.06 6.81
N GLY A 101 1.90 4.36 6.96
CA GLY A 101 1.28 5.41 6.16
C GLY A 101 2.30 6.47 5.76
N SER A 102 2.00 7.26 4.72
CA SER A 102 2.81 8.45 4.37
C SER A 102 2.05 9.73 4.74
N ARG A 103 2.73 10.69 5.37
CA ARG A 103 2.12 11.86 6.01
C ARG A 103 1.38 12.76 5.03
N GLU A 104 1.93 12.95 3.83
CA GLU A 104 1.33 13.77 2.78
C GLU A 104 0.60 12.91 1.72
N ASP A 105 0.22 11.66 2.03
CA ASP A 105 -0.56 10.81 1.14
C ASP A 105 -2.01 11.30 1.05
N HIS A 106 -2.41 11.74 -0.15
CA HIS A 106 -3.78 12.17 -0.44
C HIS A 106 -4.67 11.03 -0.99
N ILE A 107 -4.07 9.88 -1.32
CA ILE A 107 -4.76 8.66 -1.79
C ILE A 107 -5.26 7.84 -0.60
N VAL A 108 -4.36 7.61 0.35
CA VAL A 108 -4.62 6.89 1.60
C VAL A 108 -4.20 7.81 2.74
N PRO A 109 -5.09 8.72 3.19
CA PRO A 109 -4.79 9.60 4.31
C PRO A 109 -4.25 8.81 5.49
N TRP A 110 -3.12 9.21 6.05
CA TRP A 110 -2.42 8.40 7.05
C TRP A 110 -3.27 8.14 8.30
N GLN A 111 -4.23 9.01 8.65
CA GLN A 111 -5.20 8.78 9.72
C GLN A 111 -6.14 7.61 9.40
N ALA A 112 -6.50 7.42 8.12
CA ALA A 112 -7.28 6.27 7.66
C ALA A 112 -6.44 4.98 7.76
N ALA A 113 -5.16 5.03 7.39
CA ALA A 113 -4.24 3.91 7.61
C ALA A 113 -4.09 3.61 9.12
N TYR A 114 -3.92 4.64 9.95
CA TYR A 114 -3.81 4.55 11.41
C TYR A 114 -5.03 3.89 12.05
N ALA A 115 -6.24 4.14 11.54
CA ALA A 115 -7.47 3.53 12.05
C ALA A 115 -7.44 1.99 12.04
N SER A 116 -6.59 1.37 11.22
CA SER A 116 -6.35 -0.09 11.24
C SER A 116 -5.90 -0.59 12.62
N THR A 117 -5.20 0.22 13.41
CA THR A 117 -4.75 -0.12 14.77
C THR A 117 -5.93 -0.48 15.69
N GLY A 118 -7.07 0.19 15.56
CA GLY A 118 -8.29 -0.06 16.34
C GLY A 118 -9.20 -1.15 15.76
N VAL A 119 -9.04 -1.48 14.48
CA VAL A 119 -9.78 -2.54 13.79
C VAL A 119 -9.13 -3.91 14.05
N LEU A 120 -7.80 -3.97 14.07
CA LEU A 120 -7.00 -5.18 14.31
C LEU A 120 -6.87 -5.49 15.82
N ARG A 121 -8.01 -5.74 16.47
CA ARG A 121 -8.11 -5.89 17.93
C ARG A 121 -7.40 -7.14 18.47
N GLY A 122 -7.37 -8.24 17.70
CA GLY A 122 -6.73 -9.49 18.09
C GLY A 122 -5.20 -9.48 18.00
N VAL A 123 -4.62 -8.51 17.29
CA VAL A 123 -3.17 -8.42 17.12
C VAL A 123 -2.55 -7.81 18.38
N LYS A 124 -1.67 -8.55 19.05
CA LYS A 124 -0.99 -8.09 20.27
C LYS A 124 0.26 -7.25 19.98
N ASP A 125 1.01 -7.64 18.96
CA ASP A 125 2.19 -6.92 18.48
C ASP A 125 1.81 -6.09 17.25
N LYS A 126 1.55 -4.80 17.49
CA LYS A 126 1.22 -3.83 16.44
C LYS A 126 2.22 -2.69 16.48
N THR A 127 2.79 -2.37 15.32
CA THR A 127 3.62 -1.19 15.13
C THR A 127 3.00 -0.30 14.06
N PHE A 128 2.91 1.01 14.31
CA PHE A 128 2.57 1.99 13.28
C PHE A 128 3.77 2.90 13.02
N VAL A 129 4.11 3.11 11.75
CA VAL A 129 5.16 4.03 11.30
C VAL A 129 4.59 4.99 10.27
N LEU A 130 4.92 6.26 10.42
CA LEU A 130 4.53 7.31 9.48
C LEU A 130 5.77 7.76 8.70
N GLY A 131 5.80 7.61 7.39
CA GLY A 131 6.86 8.17 6.55
C GLY A 131 6.54 9.59 6.10
N ALA A 132 7.55 10.42 5.87
CA ALA A 132 7.36 11.69 5.18
C ALA A 132 7.12 11.50 3.68
N SER A 133 6.58 12.54 3.03
CA SER A 133 6.14 12.66 1.64
C SER A 133 4.81 11.99 1.30
N GLY A 134 4.44 12.07 0.01
CA GLY A 134 3.19 11.56 -0.55
C GLY A 134 3.24 10.06 -0.87
N HIS A 135 2.20 9.57 -1.55
CA HIS A 135 1.89 8.15 -1.67
C HIS A 135 3.08 7.28 -2.11
N ILE A 136 3.70 7.62 -3.24
CA ILE A 136 4.82 6.84 -3.79
C ILE A 136 6.15 7.28 -3.19
N ALA A 137 6.36 8.60 -3.09
CA ALA A 137 7.62 9.19 -2.67
C ALA A 137 7.94 8.97 -1.17
N GLY A 138 6.94 8.64 -0.36
CA GLY A 138 7.10 8.25 1.03
C GLY A 138 7.36 6.75 1.21
N VAL A 139 6.57 5.90 0.56
CA VAL A 139 6.70 4.44 0.71
C VAL A 139 7.97 3.92 0.02
N ILE A 140 8.29 4.44 -1.18
CA ILE A 140 9.51 4.11 -1.93
C ILE A 140 10.60 5.12 -1.58
N ASN A 141 11.15 5.00 -0.36
CA ASN A 141 12.25 5.82 0.12
C ASN A 141 13.47 4.95 0.44
N PRO A 142 14.40 4.72 -0.51
CA PRO A 142 15.54 3.83 -0.30
C PRO A 142 16.46 4.27 0.84
N ALA A 143 16.81 3.33 1.73
CA ALA A 143 17.70 3.58 2.86
C ALA A 143 19.07 4.15 2.44
N SER A 144 19.61 3.70 1.31
CA SER A 144 20.91 4.16 0.78
C SER A 144 20.94 5.64 0.39
N LYS A 145 19.78 6.27 0.11
CA LYS A 145 19.71 7.68 -0.26
C LYS A 145 19.55 8.61 0.94
N ASN A 146 19.23 8.07 2.12
CA ASN A 146 19.04 8.77 3.40
C ASN A 146 18.28 10.11 3.29
N LYS A 147 17.19 10.12 2.51
CA LYS A 147 16.33 11.30 2.34
C LYS A 147 15.16 11.25 3.31
N ARG A 148 14.59 12.44 3.58
CA ARG A 148 13.35 12.64 4.35
C ARG A 148 13.49 12.18 5.81
N SER A 149 12.37 11.83 6.43
CA SER A 149 12.25 11.37 7.80
C SER A 149 11.06 10.42 7.94
N HIS A 150 10.92 9.84 9.12
CA HIS A 150 9.77 9.05 9.53
C HIS A 150 9.49 9.25 11.02
N TRP A 151 8.28 8.95 11.46
CA TRP A 151 7.86 9.03 12.86
C TRP A 151 7.54 7.66 13.41
N THR A 152 7.94 7.43 14.65
CA THR A 152 7.63 6.21 15.42
C THR A 152 7.12 6.58 16.81
N ASN A 153 6.31 5.70 17.40
CA ASN A 153 5.83 5.86 18.76
C ASN A 153 5.54 4.46 19.34
N ALA A 154 5.94 4.24 20.59
CA ALA A 154 5.69 2.98 21.28
C ALA A 154 4.20 2.80 21.67
N GLN A 155 3.45 3.90 21.78
CA GLN A 155 2.04 3.87 22.15
C GLN A 155 1.15 3.99 20.92
N LEU A 156 -0.06 3.43 21.01
CA LEU A 156 -1.10 3.50 19.97
C LEU A 156 -2.41 4.03 20.58
N PRO A 157 -2.50 5.34 20.91
CA PRO A 157 -3.75 5.92 21.40
C PRO A 157 -4.86 5.82 20.35
N ALA A 158 -6.12 5.93 20.75
CA ALA A 158 -7.26 5.75 19.84
C ALA A 158 -7.31 6.79 18.70
N LYS A 159 -6.76 8.00 18.90
CA LYS A 159 -6.76 9.09 17.91
C LYS A 159 -5.39 9.22 17.26
N ALA A 160 -5.40 9.29 15.93
CA ALA A 160 -4.20 9.44 15.11
C ALA A 160 -3.42 10.73 15.46
N ASP A 161 -4.10 11.86 15.67
CA ASP A 161 -3.42 13.11 16.01
C ASP A 161 -2.72 13.05 17.38
N ASP A 162 -3.27 12.30 18.33
CA ASP A 162 -2.64 12.11 19.64
C ASP A 162 -1.41 11.21 19.55
N TRP A 163 -1.43 10.23 18.65
CA TRP A 163 -0.25 9.44 18.29
C TRP A 163 0.84 10.34 17.71
N PHE A 164 0.49 11.21 16.77
CA PHE A 164 1.46 12.08 16.08
C PHE A 164 2.09 13.12 17.01
N LYS A 165 1.31 13.73 17.92
CA LYS A 165 1.82 14.70 18.92
C LYS A 165 2.94 14.15 19.80
N THR A 166 2.98 12.83 19.99
CA THR A 166 3.94 12.16 20.86
C THR A 166 4.92 11.27 20.09
N ALA A 167 4.86 11.27 18.76
CA ALA A 167 5.74 10.49 17.92
C ALA A 167 7.10 11.18 17.73
N THR A 168 8.16 10.38 17.71
CA THR A 168 9.52 10.86 17.52
C THR A 168 9.88 10.83 16.04
N GLU A 169 10.24 11.99 15.50
CA GLU A 169 10.80 12.08 14.14
C GLU A 169 12.24 11.57 14.11
N THR A 170 12.55 10.72 13.15
CA THR A 170 13.89 10.21 12.88
C THR A 170 14.25 10.50 11.42
N PRO A 171 15.41 11.12 11.15
CA PRO A 171 15.88 11.32 9.77
C PRO A 171 16.08 10.02 9.02
N GLY A 172 15.84 10.05 7.71
CA GLY A 172 16.07 8.92 6.79
C GLY A 172 14.86 8.04 6.54
N SER A 173 15.11 6.92 5.85
CA SER A 173 14.10 5.96 5.45
C SER A 173 13.49 5.22 6.64
N TRP A 174 12.21 4.84 6.53
CA TRP A 174 11.53 3.95 7.46
C TRP A 174 11.86 2.47 7.23
N TRP A 175 12.47 2.10 6.08
CA TRP A 175 12.77 0.70 5.75
C TRP A 175 13.61 -0.01 6.82
N PRO A 176 14.65 0.60 7.44
CA PRO A 176 15.40 -0.03 8.52
C PRO A 176 14.56 -0.36 9.75
N VAL A 177 13.53 0.46 10.05
CA VAL A 177 12.60 0.20 11.16
C VAL A 177 11.79 -1.06 10.86
N TRP A 178 11.22 -1.16 9.65
CA TRP A 178 10.49 -2.34 9.21
C TRP A 178 11.37 -3.58 9.14
N SER A 179 12.58 -3.51 8.57
CA SER A 179 13.47 -4.67 8.47
C SER A 179 13.92 -5.16 9.83
N THR A 180 14.14 -4.25 10.79
CA THR A 180 14.50 -4.60 12.18
C THR A 180 13.34 -5.28 12.89
N TRP A 181 12.12 -4.74 12.75
CA TRP A 181 10.91 -5.38 13.25
C TRP A 181 10.70 -6.78 12.64
N LEU A 182 10.86 -6.90 11.31
CA LEU A 182 10.71 -8.16 10.60
C LEU A 182 11.75 -9.20 11.02
N ALA A 183 12.99 -8.78 11.32
CA ALA A 183 14.04 -9.68 11.83
C ALA A 183 13.65 -10.33 13.17
N GLY A 184 12.87 -9.63 14.02
CA GLY A 184 12.30 -10.20 15.24
C GLY A 184 11.28 -11.33 14.99
N HIS A 185 10.73 -11.41 13.78
CA HIS A 185 9.73 -12.41 13.37
C HIS A 185 10.25 -13.41 12.32
N GLY A 186 11.49 -13.26 11.84
CA GLY A 186 12.07 -14.04 10.74
C GLY A 186 12.66 -15.40 11.11
N GLY A 187 12.68 -15.75 12.40
CA GLY A 187 13.31 -16.98 12.90
C GLY A 187 14.84 -16.92 12.88
N LYS A 188 15.49 -18.09 12.98
CA LYS A 188 16.96 -18.18 12.99
C LYS A 188 17.52 -18.01 11.58
N LEU A 189 18.69 -17.39 11.47
CA LEU A 189 19.45 -17.38 10.23
C LEU A 189 19.85 -18.80 9.83
N VAL A 190 19.70 -19.10 8.55
CA VAL A 190 20.09 -20.36 7.92
C VAL A 190 20.96 -20.07 6.69
N ALA A 191 21.73 -21.06 6.24
CA ALA A 191 22.44 -20.95 4.98
C ALA A 191 21.44 -20.71 3.84
N ALA A 192 21.76 -19.75 2.96
CA ALA A 192 20.92 -19.46 1.81
C ALA A 192 20.75 -20.73 0.93
N PRO A 193 19.53 -21.07 0.50
CA PRO A 193 19.31 -22.14 -0.47
C PRO A 193 20.13 -21.89 -1.75
N LYS A 194 20.70 -22.95 -2.32
CA LYS A 194 21.55 -22.85 -3.51
C LYS A 194 20.75 -22.65 -4.80
N ASP A 195 19.49 -23.08 -4.80
CA ASP A 195 18.61 -23.07 -5.97
C ASP A 195 17.23 -22.53 -5.60
N TYR A 196 16.49 -22.04 -6.60
CA TYR A 196 15.12 -21.58 -6.45
C TYR A 196 14.12 -22.75 -6.48
N GLY A 197 13.08 -22.65 -5.63
CA GLY A 197 11.99 -23.63 -5.61
C GLY A 197 12.31 -24.89 -4.81
N ASN A 198 11.62 -25.99 -5.11
CA ASN A 198 11.84 -27.31 -4.53
C ASN A 198 11.37 -28.43 -5.49
N ARG A 199 11.38 -29.70 -5.06
CA ARG A 199 10.97 -30.84 -5.89
C ARG A 199 9.55 -30.72 -6.46
N ALA A 200 8.62 -30.16 -5.69
CA ALA A 200 7.22 -29.98 -6.10
C ALA A 200 7.00 -28.69 -6.91
N HIS A 201 7.87 -27.70 -6.74
CA HIS A 201 7.75 -26.38 -7.36
C HIS A 201 9.10 -25.97 -7.97
N GLN A 202 9.34 -26.42 -9.20
CA GLN A 202 10.54 -26.06 -9.95
C GLN A 202 10.44 -24.64 -10.52
N ALA A 203 11.59 -24.02 -10.80
CA ALA A 203 11.64 -22.73 -11.48
C ALA A 203 11.00 -22.83 -12.88
N ILE A 204 10.11 -21.89 -13.20
CA ILE A 204 9.33 -21.89 -14.45
C ILE A 204 9.98 -20.98 -15.50
N GLU A 205 10.31 -19.76 -15.13
CA GLU A 205 10.95 -18.76 -15.99
C GLU A 205 11.75 -17.76 -15.14
N PRO A 206 12.76 -17.08 -15.70
CA PRO A 206 13.46 -16.01 -14.99
C PRO A 206 12.51 -14.85 -14.62
N ALA A 207 12.73 -14.26 -13.45
CA ALA A 207 12.10 -12.98 -13.09
C ALA A 207 12.41 -11.89 -14.14
N PRO A 208 11.48 -10.96 -14.42
CA PRO A 208 10.24 -10.69 -13.71
C PRO A 208 9.03 -11.50 -14.21
N GLY A 209 9.26 -12.48 -15.08
CA GLY A 209 8.22 -13.32 -15.65
C GLY A 209 7.39 -12.64 -16.75
N ARG A 210 6.44 -13.38 -17.32
CA ARG A 210 5.64 -12.97 -18.48
C ARG A 210 4.40 -12.17 -18.12
N TYR A 211 3.78 -12.39 -16.95
CA TYR A 211 2.52 -11.73 -16.58
C TYR A 211 2.66 -10.21 -16.41
N VAL A 212 3.76 -9.74 -15.82
CA VAL A 212 4.02 -8.29 -15.67
C VAL A 212 4.30 -7.58 -17.01
N LYS A 213 4.52 -8.34 -18.09
CA LYS A 213 4.78 -7.79 -19.44
C LYS A 213 3.51 -7.70 -20.30
N VAL A 214 2.37 -8.14 -19.77
CA VAL A 214 1.08 -8.11 -20.48
C VAL A 214 0.52 -6.70 -20.41
N LYS A 215 0.09 -6.18 -21.57
CA LYS A 215 -0.58 -4.87 -21.67
C LYS A 215 -2.08 -5.02 -21.46
N ALA A 216 -2.70 -4.04 -20.80
CA ALA A 216 -4.15 -3.95 -20.60
C ALA A 216 -4.92 -3.70 -21.89
#